data_AF-A0A9E5KPS6-F1
#
_entry.id   AF-A0A9E5KPS6-F1
#
_cell.length_a   1.000
_cell.length_b   1.000
_cell.length_c   1.000
_cell.angle_alpha   90.00
_cell.angle_beta   90.00
_cell.angle_gamma   90.00
#
_symmetry.space_group_name_H-M   'P 1'
#
loop_
_entity.id
_entity.type
_entity.pdbx_description
1 polymer ?
#
loop_
_entity_poly.entity_id
_entity_poly.type
_entity_poly.pdbx_seq_one_letter_code
_entity_poly.pdbx_strand_id
1 'polypeptide(L)'
;MEYKMPLIAVKNIEISKKFYSELFGQTVSLDLGKNVTLSGGFALQEDFKWLASLPEEPSFDKCFNMELYFEVDDFDAFLVRLSAFPEIEQVHPPQKHDWHQRVVRIFDPDGHIIEIGESMAVIARRFLAEGKSAEETAELIMHPLEFVIACRDGAL
;
A
#
# COMPACT_ATOMS: atom_id res chain seq x y z
N MET A 1 -19.71 -3.68 16.50
CA MET A 1 -18.24 -3.63 16.39
C MET A 1 -17.92 -3.04 15.03
N GLU A 2 -17.08 -2.01 14.97
CA GLU A 2 -16.73 -1.31 13.72
C GLU A 2 -15.20 -1.23 13.62
N TYR A 3 -14.64 -1.67 12.51
CA TYR A 3 -13.22 -1.46 12.21
C TYR A 3 -13.00 -0.03 11.77
N LYS A 4 -11.97 0.64 12.30
CA LYS A 4 -11.66 2.03 11.95
C LYS A 4 -10.51 2.13 10.96
N MET A 5 -9.34 1.56 11.29
CA MET A 5 -8.12 1.62 10.48
C MET A 5 -7.01 0.78 11.12
N PRO A 6 -5.94 0.44 10.37
CA PRO A 6 -4.73 -0.08 10.98
C PRO A 6 -3.92 1.07 11.58
N LEU A 7 -3.20 0.76 12.64
CA LEU A 7 -2.26 1.66 13.29
C LEU A 7 -0.89 0.97 13.30
N ILE A 8 0.12 1.65 12.75
CA ILE A 8 1.49 1.14 12.67
C ILE A 8 2.40 1.88 13.66
N ALA A 9 3.26 1.12 14.31
CA ALA A 9 4.20 1.63 15.31
C ALA A 9 5.40 2.27 14.63
N VAL A 10 5.68 3.55 14.90
CA VAL A 10 6.81 4.26 14.31
C VAL A 10 7.72 4.83 15.39
N LYS A 11 9.03 4.93 15.11
CA LYS A 11 9.99 5.52 16.06
C LYS A 11 9.93 7.04 16.06
N ASN A 12 9.55 7.65 14.94
CA ASN A 12 9.47 9.10 14.80
C ASN A 12 8.36 9.53 13.81
N ILE A 13 7.34 10.22 14.33
CA ILE A 13 6.16 10.67 13.56
C ILE A 13 6.56 11.58 12.41
N GLU A 14 7.51 12.50 12.59
CA GLU A 14 7.89 13.45 11.54
C GLU A 14 8.68 12.79 10.41
N ILE A 15 9.53 11.80 10.72
CA ILE A 15 10.23 10.99 9.70
C ILE A 15 9.20 10.20 8.89
N SER A 16 8.26 9.51 9.55
CA SER A 16 7.24 8.71 8.87
C SER A 16 6.26 9.59 8.08
N LYS A 17 5.82 10.74 8.62
CA LYS A 17 5.00 11.73 7.88
C LYS A 17 5.70 12.17 6.61
N LYS A 18 6.98 12.53 6.69
CA LYS A 18 7.78 12.92 5.53
C LYS A 18 7.83 11.79 4.50
N PHE A 19 8.15 10.58 4.93
CA PHE A 19 8.21 9.40 4.05
C PHE A 19 6.88 9.16 3.31
N TYR A 20 5.76 9.06 4.04
CA TYR A 20 4.46 8.80 3.43
C TYR A 20 3.95 9.98 2.59
N SER A 21 4.27 11.22 2.95
CA SER A 21 3.94 12.39 2.14
C SER A 21 4.77 12.46 0.85
N GLU A 22 6.09 12.27 0.94
CA GLU A 22 7.00 12.45 -0.19
C GLU A 22 7.02 11.28 -1.17
N LEU A 23 6.76 10.05 -0.72
CA LEU A 23 6.71 8.90 -1.63
C LEU A 23 5.28 8.56 -2.09
N PHE A 24 4.31 8.62 -1.17
CA PHE A 24 2.93 8.16 -1.42
C PHE A 24 1.94 9.31 -1.59
N GLY A 25 2.37 10.57 -1.44
CA GLY A 25 1.47 11.73 -1.54
C GLY A 25 0.43 11.80 -0.42
N GLN A 26 0.65 11.10 0.70
CA GLN A 26 -0.29 11.07 1.82
C GLN A 26 -0.34 12.41 2.54
N THR A 27 -1.54 12.87 2.88
CA THR A 27 -1.75 14.07 3.69
C THR A 27 -2.21 13.70 5.08
N VAL A 28 -1.96 14.57 6.07
CA VAL A 28 -2.45 14.39 7.44
C VAL A 28 -3.94 14.72 7.51
N SER A 29 -4.74 13.75 7.95
CA SER A 29 -6.17 13.91 8.20
C SER A 29 -6.48 14.33 9.64
N LEU A 30 -5.66 13.88 10.59
CA LEU A 30 -5.76 14.21 12.01
C LEU A 30 -4.38 14.12 12.65
N ASP A 31 -4.00 15.13 13.43
CA ASP A 31 -2.73 15.19 14.17
C ASP A 31 -3.01 15.33 15.67
N LEU A 32 -2.62 14.32 16.45
CA LEU A 32 -2.70 14.30 17.91
C LEU A 32 -1.30 14.23 18.55
N GLY A 33 -0.27 14.69 17.83
CA GLY A 33 1.13 14.61 18.25
C GLY A 33 1.71 13.22 18.01
N LYS A 34 1.65 12.33 19.01
CA LYS A 34 2.21 10.97 18.93
C LYS A 34 1.36 10.00 18.10
N ASN A 35 0.14 10.41 17.75
CA ASN A 35 -0.78 9.68 16.89
C ASN A 35 -1.18 10.57 15.72
N VAL A 36 -0.95 10.12 14.50
CA VAL A 36 -1.27 10.89 13.29
C VAL A 36 -1.99 9.99 12.29
N THR A 37 -3.17 10.39 11.85
CA THR A 37 -3.93 9.69 10.81
C THR A 37 -3.61 10.27 9.44
N LEU A 38 -3.33 9.41 8.47
CA LEU A 38 -3.07 9.77 7.08
C LEU A 38 -4.30 9.54 6.20
N SER A 39 -4.35 10.25 5.06
CA SER A 39 -5.48 10.25 4.11
C SER A 39 -5.83 8.88 3.54
N GLY A 40 -4.87 7.96 3.50
CA GLY A 40 -5.01 6.59 3.02
C GLY A 40 -5.67 5.65 4.03
N GLY A 41 -6.18 6.17 5.16
CA GLY A 41 -6.97 5.38 6.10
C GLY A 41 -6.15 4.51 7.04
N PHE A 42 -4.95 4.96 7.42
CA PHE A 42 -4.11 4.33 8.45
C PHE A 42 -3.49 5.38 9.38
N ALA A 43 -3.07 4.96 10.57
CA ALA A 43 -2.48 5.83 11.57
C ALA A 43 -1.03 5.44 11.91
N LEU A 44 -0.23 6.46 12.19
CA LEU A 44 1.13 6.36 12.72
C LEU A 44 1.08 6.53 14.24
N GLN A 45 1.85 5.73 14.98
CA GLN A 45 1.90 5.82 16.44
C GLN A 45 3.34 5.71 16.97
N GLU A 46 3.80 6.78 17.61
CA GLU A 46 4.96 6.77 18.49
C GLU A 46 4.64 6.11 19.85
N ASP A 47 5.63 5.55 20.54
CA ASP A 47 5.43 4.91 21.86
C ASP A 47 4.35 3.81 21.86
N PHE A 48 4.19 3.09 20.74
CA PHE A 48 3.15 2.08 20.58
C PHE A 48 3.18 1.01 21.69
N LYS A 49 4.36 0.59 22.15
CA LYS A 49 4.48 -0.39 23.25
C LYS A 49 3.79 0.11 24.52
N TRP A 50 3.98 1.38 24.87
CA TRP A 50 3.30 1.99 26.01
C TRP A 50 1.79 2.07 25.77
N LEU A 51 1.36 2.55 24.60
CA LEU A 51 -0.06 2.65 24.25
C LEU A 51 -0.78 1.30 24.35
N ALA A 52 -0.16 0.25 23.81
CA ALA A 52 -0.72 -1.09 23.72
C ALA A 52 -0.40 -1.97 24.94
N SER A 53 0.25 -1.43 25.97
CA SER A 53 0.66 -2.18 27.18
C SER A 53 1.47 -3.45 26.87
N LEU A 54 2.39 -3.34 25.90
CA LEU A 54 3.24 -4.46 25.44
C LEU A 54 4.51 -4.58 26.30
N PRO A 55 5.09 -5.79 26.40
CA PRO A 55 6.36 -5.99 27.10
C PRO A 55 7.52 -5.24 26.42
N GLU A 56 8.55 -4.90 27.21
CA GLU A 56 9.76 -4.24 26.70
C GLU A 56 10.68 -5.16 25.86
N GLU A 57 10.37 -6.46 25.82
CA GLU A 57 11.03 -7.49 25.01
C GLU A 57 11.30 -7.08 23.55
N PRO A 58 12.32 -7.67 22.89
CA PRO A 58 12.98 -7.05 21.75
C PRO A 58 12.00 -6.64 20.66
N SER A 59 12.09 -5.37 20.22
CA SER A 59 11.41 -4.95 19.00
C SER A 59 12.11 -5.59 17.82
N PHE A 60 11.35 -6.18 16.90
CA PHE A 60 11.89 -6.60 15.61
C PHE A 60 12.18 -5.36 14.78
N ASP A 61 13.36 -5.32 14.16
CA ASP A 61 13.70 -4.25 13.21
C ASP A 61 12.89 -4.35 11.91
N LYS A 62 12.37 -5.54 11.59
CA LYS A 62 11.49 -5.81 10.43
C LYS A 62 10.42 -6.80 10.81
N CYS A 63 9.19 -6.53 10.42
CA CYS A 63 8.05 -7.40 10.69
C CYS A 63 7.54 -8.04 9.39
N PHE A 64 7.57 -9.38 9.32
CA PHE A 64 7.20 -10.14 8.11
C PHE A 64 5.81 -10.77 8.19
N ASN A 65 4.91 -10.22 9.01
CA ASN A 65 3.59 -10.78 9.28
C ASN A 65 2.43 -9.87 8.85
N MET A 66 2.72 -8.69 8.29
CA MET A 66 1.75 -7.69 7.87
C MET A 66 2.34 -6.79 6.79
N GLU A 67 1.49 -6.28 5.91
CA GLU A 67 1.86 -5.23 4.95
C GLU A 67 0.73 -4.20 4.83
N LEU A 68 1.09 -2.97 4.44
CA LEU A 68 0.14 -2.02 3.88
C LEU A 68 0.12 -2.18 2.37
N TYR A 69 -1.08 -2.31 1.79
CA TYR A 69 -1.25 -2.52 0.36
C TYR A 69 -1.81 -1.26 -0.31
N PHE A 70 -1.09 -0.74 -1.29
CA PHE A 70 -1.47 0.41 -2.11
C PHE A 70 -1.59 0.00 -3.58
N GLU A 71 -2.51 0.64 -4.30
CA GLU A 71 -2.57 0.58 -5.75
C GLU A 71 -2.21 1.93 -6.36
N VAL A 72 -1.52 1.89 -7.50
CA VAL A 72 -1.22 3.07 -8.32
C VAL A 72 -1.66 2.83 -9.76
N ASP A 73 -2.22 3.87 -10.38
CA ASP A 73 -2.65 3.79 -11.78
C ASP A 73 -1.45 3.72 -12.74
N ASP A 74 -0.41 4.53 -12.48
CA ASP A 74 0.84 4.55 -13.26
C ASP A 74 1.98 3.93 -12.44
N PHE A 75 2.10 2.61 -12.55
CA PHE A 75 3.13 1.85 -11.86
C PHE A 75 4.55 2.21 -12.31
N ASP A 76 4.74 2.51 -13.60
CA ASP A 76 6.06 2.84 -14.15
C ASP A 76 6.52 4.22 -13.65
N ALA A 77 5.62 5.20 -13.58
CA ALA A 77 5.91 6.49 -12.95
C ALA A 77 6.22 6.34 -11.44
N PHE A 78 5.53 5.44 -10.74
CA PHE A 78 5.86 5.16 -9.34
C PHE A 78 7.26 4.56 -9.18
N LEU A 79 7.67 3.62 -10.03
CA LEU A 79 9.03 3.06 -10.00
C LEU A 79 10.11 4.13 -10.25
N VAL A 80 9.85 5.07 -11.17
CA VAL A 80 10.74 6.22 -11.39
C VAL A 80 10.82 7.09 -10.14
N ARG A 81 9.68 7.40 -9.50
CA ARG A 81 9.66 8.15 -8.23
C ARG A 81 10.45 7.41 -7.15
N LEU A 82 10.23 6.11 -6.98
CA LEU A 82 10.93 5.28 -6.00
C LEU A 82 12.44 5.30 -6.21
N SER A 83 12.91 5.34 -7.46
CA SER A 83 14.34 5.41 -7.79
C SER A 83 15.04 6.67 -7.29
N ALA A 84 14.29 7.73 -6.97
CA ALA A 84 14.82 8.96 -6.38
C ALA A 84 15.14 8.83 -4.88
N PHE A 85 14.76 7.72 -4.25
CA PHE A 85 14.97 7.43 -2.83
C PHE A 85 15.82 6.15 -2.67
N PRO A 86 17.13 6.20 -2.98
CA PRO A 86 18.02 5.03 -2.98
C PRO A 86 18.23 4.41 -1.59
N GLU A 87 17.90 5.13 -0.52
CA GLU A 87 17.93 4.65 0.86
C GLU A 87 16.80 3.66 1.21
N ILE A 88 15.73 3.62 0.39
CA ILE A 88 14.60 2.75 0.62
C ILE A 88 14.95 1.32 0.23
N GLU A 89 14.89 0.42 1.20
CA GLU A 89 15.13 -1.00 0.98
C GLU A 89 13.92 -1.66 0.32
N GLN A 90 14.15 -2.33 -0.81
CA GLN A 90 13.17 -3.22 -1.43
C GLN A 90 13.25 -4.61 -0.81
N VAL A 91 12.10 -5.19 -0.48
CA VAL A 91 11.99 -6.58 0.01
C VAL A 91 12.46 -7.56 -1.08
N HIS A 92 12.12 -7.25 -2.33
CA HIS A 92 12.54 -7.99 -3.52
C HIS A 92 12.45 -7.06 -4.75
N PRO A 93 13.12 -7.38 -5.88
CA PRO A 93 12.93 -6.65 -7.14
C PRO A 93 11.45 -6.66 -7.59
N PRO A 94 11.01 -5.68 -8.41
CA PRO A 94 9.65 -5.66 -8.95
C PRO A 94 9.33 -6.96 -9.67
N GLN A 95 8.12 -7.50 -9.43
CA GLN A 95 7.68 -8.77 -9.97
C GLN A 95 6.26 -8.69 -10.49
N LYS A 96 5.84 -9.71 -11.23
CA LYS A 96 4.48 -9.84 -11.76
C LYS A 96 3.84 -11.11 -11.21
N HIS A 97 2.66 -10.97 -10.61
CA HIS A 97 1.87 -12.08 -10.10
C HIS A 97 1.09 -12.79 -11.21
N ASP A 98 0.61 -14.00 -10.90
CA ASP A 98 -0.13 -14.85 -11.84
C ASP A 98 -1.43 -14.20 -12.33
N TRP A 99 -2.08 -13.40 -11.49
CA TRP A 99 -3.24 -12.57 -11.85
C TRP A 99 -2.88 -11.28 -12.62
N HIS A 100 -1.70 -11.27 -13.25
CA HIS A 100 -1.16 -10.22 -14.11
C HIS A 100 -0.81 -8.87 -13.47
N GLN A 101 -0.89 -8.74 -12.15
CA GLN A 101 -0.50 -7.53 -11.44
C GLN A 101 1.00 -7.40 -11.28
N ARG A 102 1.56 -6.23 -11.61
CA ARG A 102 2.94 -5.86 -11.27
C ARG A 102 2.99 -5.24 -9.90
N VAL A 103 3.98 -5.61 -9.09
CA VAL A 103 4.12 -5.13 -7.72
C VAL A 103 5.59 -4.88 -7.35
N VAL A 104 5.80 -3.98 -6.41
CA VAL A 104 7.05 -3.83 -5.66
C VAL A 104 6.74 -3.80 -4.18
N ARG A 105 7.60 -4.39 -3.35
CA ARG A 105 7.50 -4.33 -1.89
C ARG A 105 8.71 -3.62 -1.32
N ILE A 106 8.47 -2.68 -0.42
CA ILE A 106 9.50 -1.89 0.24
C ILE A 106 9.30 -1.93 1.76
N PHE A 107 10.34 -1.54 2.49
CA PHE A 107 10.21 -1.20 3.90
C PHE A 107 9.98 0.29 4.08
N ASP A 108 9.13 0.64 5.02
CA ASP A 108 9.08 1.99 5.57
C ASP A 108 10.28 2.23 6.53
N PRO A 109 10.46 3.45 7.08
CA PRO A 109 11.57 3.77 7.98
C PRO A 109 11.69 2.89 9.24
N ASP A 110 10.61 2.21 9.61
CA ASP A 110 10.49 1.39 10.82
C ASP A 110 10.38 -0.11 10.51
N GLY A 111 10.58 -0.52 9.25
CA GLY A 111 10.63 -1.92 8.84
C GLY A 111 9.27 -2.58 8.62
N HIS A 112 8.21 -1.79 8.43
CA HIS A 112 6.90 -2.28 7.97
C HIS A 112 6.92 -2.51 6.47
N ILE A 113 6.36 -3.64 6.03
CA ILE A 113 6.25 -3.94 4.60
C ILE A 113 5.14 -3.08 3.99
N ILE A 114 5.43 -2.48 2.84
CA ILE A 114 4.44 -1.82 2.00
C ILE A 114 4.50 -2.46 0.62
N GLU A 115 3.38 -2.99 0.16
CA GLU A 115 3.17 -3.40 -1.21
C GLU A 115 2.56 -2.26 -2.02
N ILE A 116 3.14 -2.03 -3.19
CA ILE A 116 2.59 -1.13 -4.20
C ILE A 116 2.34 -1.95 -5.45
N GLY A 117 1.07 -2.09 -5.83
CA GLY A 117 0.63 -2.79 -7.02
C GLY A 117 0.12 -1.85 -8.11
N GLU A 118 0.23 -2.29 -9.36
CA GLU A 118 -0.55 -1.71 -10.46
C GLU A 118 -2.05 -1.88 -10.16
N SER A 119 -2.84 -0.83 -10.40
CA SER A 119 -4.27 -0.89 -10.09
C SER A 119 -4.96 -2.03 -10.84
N MET A 120 -5.72 -2.84 -10.11
CA MET A 120 -6.50 -3.92 -10.71
C MET A 120 -7.55 -3.39 -11.70
N ALA A 121 -8.05 -2.16 -11.48
CA ALA A 121 -8.97 -1.51 -12.39
C ALA A 121 -8.30 -1.11 -13.71
N VAL A 122 -7.04 -0.64 -13.66
CA VAL A 122 -6.24 -0.36 -14.86
C VAL A 122 -5.96 -1.64 -15.64
N ILE A 123 -5.62 -2.73 -14.96
CA ILE A 123 -5.38 -4.04 -15.58
C ILE A 123 -6.67 -4.57 -16.24
N ALA A 124 -7.82 -4.49 -15.55
CA ALA A 124 -9.11 -4.89 -16.09
C ALA A 124 -9.47 -4.09 -17.35
N ARG A 125 -9.35 -2.76 -17.30
CA ARG A 125 -9.61 -1.88 -18.45
C ARG A 125 -8.69 -2.18 -19.63
N ARG A 126 -7.41 -2.50 -19.39
CA ARG A 126 -6.46 -2.93 -20.43
C ARG A 126 -6.95 -4.19 -21.14
N PHE A 127 -7.29 -5.24 -20.41
CA PHE A 127 -7.76 -6.50 -20.99
C PHE A 127 -9.08 -6.35 -21.77
N LEU A 128 -10.01 -5.54 -21.26
CA LEU A 128 -11.24 -5.19 -21.97
C LEU A 128 -10.96 -4.42 -23.26
N ALA A 129 -10.01 -3.48 -23.25
CA ALA A 129 -9.60 -2.73 -24.44
C ALA A 129 -8.90 -3.60 -25.49
N GLU A 130 -8.26 -4.70 -25.06
CA GLU A 130 -7.71 -5.74 -25.95
C GLU A 130 -8.80 -6.67 -26.55
N GLY A 131 -10.07 -6.46 -26.21
CA GLY A 131 -11.22 -7.17 -26.77
C GLY A 131 -11.67 -8.42 -26.01
N LYS A 132 -11.15 -8.66 -24.80
CA LYS A 132 -11.61 -9.77 -23.94
C LYS A 132 -12.99 -9.48 -23.38
N SER A 133 -13.78 -10.53 -23.13
CA SER A 133 -15.05 -10.37 -22.43
C SER A 133 -14.82 -10.01 -20.95
N ALA A 134 -15.90 -9.58 -20.27
CA ALA A 134 -15.83 -9.30 -18.84
C ALA A 134 -15.57 -10.58 -18.03
N GLU A 135 -16.15 -11.71 -18.46
CA GLU A 135 -15.97 -13.04 -17.88
C GLU A 135 -14.53 -13.54 -18.05
N GLU A 136 -14.00 -13.50 -19.28
CA GLU A 136 -12.62 -13.87 -19.56
C GLU A 136 -11.64 -13.01 -18.76
N THR A 137 -11.88 -11.70 -18.68
CA THR A 137 -11.04 -10.78 -17.91
C THR A 137 -11.10 -11.11 -16.42
N ALA A 138 -12.28 -11.36 -15.87
CA ALA A 138 -12.49 -11.71 -14.45
C ALA A 138 -11.69 -12.97 -14.06
N GLU A 139 -11.71 -14.00 -14.90
CA GLU A 139 -10.90 -15.21 -14.71
C GLU A 139 -9.39 -14.92 -14.76
N LEU A 140 -8.93 -14.15 -15.74
CA LEU A 140 -7.51 -13.81 -15.91
C LEU A 140 -6.92 -13.02 -14.75
N ILE A 141 -7.66 -12.06 -14.22
CA ILE A 141 -7.20 -11.21 -13.11
C ILE A 141 -7.65 -11.74 -11.73
N MET A 142 -8.32 -12.90 -11.72
CA MET A 142 -8.85 -13.56 -10.53
C MET A 142 -9.72 -12.65 -9.64
N HIS A 143 -10.53 -11.78 -10.26
CA HIS A 143 -11.46 -10.89 -9.56
C HIS A 143 -12.92 -11.28 -9.84
N PRO A 144 -13.88 -10.87 -8.99
CA PRO A 144 -15.29 -11.03 -9.26
C PRO A 144 -15.70 -10.37 -10.58
N LEU A 145 -16.66 -10.98 -11.29
CA LEU A 145 -17.18 -10.44 -12.54
C LEU A 145 -17.76 -9.03 -12.35
N GLU A 146 -18.41 -8.79 -11.21
CA GLU A 146 -19.01 -7.51 -10.86
C GLU A 146 -17.97 -6.37 -10.82
N PHE A 147 -16.75 -6.67 -10.36
CA PHE A 147 -15.65 -5.72 -10.35
C PHE A 147 -15.24 -5.34 -11.77
N VAL A 148 -15.11 -6.32 -12.66
CA VAL A 148 -14.74 -6.09 -14.07
C VAL A 148 -15.83 -5.32 -14.81
N ILE A 149 -17.10 -5.64 -14.56
CA ILE A 149 -18.24 -4.88 -15.09
C ILE A 149 -18.18 -3.42 -14.62
N ALA A 150 -17.93 -3.18 -13.33
CA ALA A 150 -17.80 -1.83 -12.80
C ALA A 150 -16.63 -1.06 -13.46
N CYS A 151 -15.50 -1.73 -13.71
CA CYS A 151 -14.37 -1.15 -14.45
C CYS A 151 -14.72 -0.79 -15.89
N ARG A 152 -15.49 -1.65 -16.58
CA ARG A 152 -15.95 -1.43 -17.96
C ARG A 152 -16.88 -0.22 -18.06
N ASP A 153 -17.79 -0.09 -17.09
CA ASP A 153 -18.88 0.89 -17.13
C ASP A 153 -18.47 2.24 -16.48
N GLY A 154 -17.23 2.36 -15.98
CA GLY A 154 -16.69 3.59 -15.38
C GLY A 154 -17.29 3.91 -14.01
N ALA A 155 -17.70 2.89 -13.26
CA ALA A 155 -18.34 3.03 -11.96
C ALA A 155 -17.37 2.99 -10.76
N LEU A 156 -16.05 2.99 -11.03
CA LEU A 156 -14.94 2.96 -10.06
C LEU A 156 -13.99 4.12 -10.31
#